data_AF-A0A091H9M6-F1
#
_entry.id   AF-A0A091H9M6-F1
#
_cell.length_a   1.000
_cell.length_b   1.000
_cell.length_c   1.000
_cell.angle_alpha   90.00
_cell.angle_beta   90.00
_cell.angle_gamma   90.00
#
_symmetry.space_group_name_H-M   'P 1'
#
loop_
_entity.id
_entity.type
_entity.pdbx_description
1 polymer ?
#
loop_
_entity_poly.entity_id
_entity_poly.type
_entity_poly.pdbx_seq_one_letter_code
_entity_poly.pdbx_strand_id
1 'polypeptide(L)'
;QRNDEEAVVDRGGTRSILKTHFEKEDLEGHRTLFIGVHVPLGGRKSHRRHRHRGHKHRKRDRERDSGLEDGRESPPFDTPSQRVQFILGTEDDDEEHIPHDLFTELDEICWREGEDAEWRETARWLKFEEDVEDGGERWSKPYVATLSLHSLFELRSCILNGTVLLDMRANSIEEIADMILDQQVGSGQLSEDVRHRVHEALLKQHHHQNQKKLSNRIPIVRSFADIGKKQSEPHSMDKNGQIVSPQSAPTCIENKNDVSRENSTVDFSKVDLHFMKKIPPGAEASNILVGELEFLDRAVVAFVRLSPAVLLTGLAEVPIPTRFLFILLGPLGKGQQYHEIGRSIATLMTDEVFHDVAYKAKDRNDLVSGIDEFLDQVTVLPPGEWDPTIRIEPPKNVPSQEKRKIPGVPNGTAAHGDAEHPGGHSGPELQRTGKFFGGLILDIKRKAPFFWSDFRDALSLQCLASFLFLYCACMSPVITFGGLLGEATEGRISAIESLFGASMTGIAYSLFGGQPLTILGSTGPVLVFEKILFKFCKEYGLSYLSLRASIGLWTAILCIILVATDASSLVCYITRFTEEAFASLICIIFIYEALEKLFHLSETYPINMHNDLDLLTKYS
;
A
#
# COMPACT_ATOMS: atom_id res chain seq x y z
N GLN A 1 28.31 -39.20 -18.48
CA GLN A 1 28.78 -38.58 -19.74
C GLN A 1 27.85 -37.40 -19.98
N ARG A 2 28.39 -36.20 -19.80
CA ARG A 2 27.75 -34.90 -20.01
C ARG A 2 27.46 -34.71 -21.52
N ASN A 3 26.48 -33.88 -21.85
CA ASN A 3 26.35 -32.98 -23.01
C ASN A 3 24.86 -32.70 -23.23
N ASP A 4 24.34 -31.52 -23.52
CA ASP A 4 24.75 -30.12 -23.45
C ASP A 4 23.42 -29.37 -23.66
N GLU A 5 23.01 -28.51 -22.74
CA GLU A 5 21.90 -27.57 -22.97
C GLU A 5 22.47 -26.37 -23.71
N GLU A 6 22.14 -26.28 -25.00
CA GLU A 6 22.51 -25.15 -25.85
C GLU A 6 21.46 -24.03 -25.72
N ALA A 7 21.94 -22.83 -25.39
CA ALA A 7 21.15 -21.63 -25.17
C ALA A 7 20.46 -21.13 -26.44
N VAL A 8 19.16 -20.80 -26.35
CA VAL A 8 18.45 -20.11 -27.44
C VAL A 8 18.80 -18.62 -27.41
N VAL A 9 19.54 -18.21 -28.43
CA VAL A 9 19.99 -16.85 -28.73
C VAL A 9 18.80 -15.97 -29.13
N ASP A 10 18.57 -14.88 -28.41
CA ASP A 10 17.65 -13.81 -28.80
C ASP A 10 18.16 -13.11 -30.07
N ARG A 11 17.40 -13.24 -31.16
CA ARG A 11 17.65 -12.53 -32.41
C ARG A 11 16.69 -11.35 -32.51
N GLY A 12 17.11 -10.22 -31.96
CA GLY A 12 16.58 -8.92 -32.31
C GLY A 12 16.66 -8.69 -33.83
N GLY A 13 15.50 -8.46 -34.47
CA GLY A 13 15.41 -8.25 -35.91
C GLY A 13 14.20 -7.38 -36.27
N THR A 14 14.40 -6.07 -36.30
CA THR A 14 13.54 -5.12 -37.00
C THR A 14 13.74 -5.25 -38.51
N ARG A 15 12.68 -5.50 -39.31
CA ARG A 15 12.33 -4.71 -40.52
C ARG A 15 11.20 -5.30 -41.38
N SER A 16 10.39 -4.35 -41.86
CA SER A 16 9.99 -4.18 -43.27
C SER A 16 9.07 -5.20 -43.92
N ILE A 17 7.83 -4.76 -44.13
CA ILE A 17 6.88 -5.23 -45.13
C ILE A 17 7.57 -5.47 -46.48
N LEU A 18 7.46 -6.70 -46.99
CA LEU A 18 7.53 -7.02 -48.41
C LEU A 18 6.69 -8.28 -48.70
N LYS A 19 6.04 -8.23 -49.86
CA LYS A 19 4.90 -9.02 -50.32
C LYS A 19 5.21 -10.50 -50.63
N THR A 20 4.14 -11.32 -50.55
CA THR A 20 3.82 -12.58 -51.29
C THR A 20 4.66 -13.82 -50.93
N HIS A 21 4.14 -15.04 -50.75
CA HIS A 21 2.99 -15.76 -51.33
C HIS A 21 2.61 -16.90 -50.35
N PHE A 22 1.31 -17.12 -50.06
CA PHE A 22 0.85 -18.24 -49.21
C PHE A 22 0.66 -19.51 -50.06
N GLU A 23 1.19 -20.64 -49.60
CA GLU A 23 0.72 -21.97 -50.01
C GLU A 23 -0.46 -22.40 -49.11
N LYS A 24 -1.47 -23.00 -49.77
CA LYS A 24 -2.72 -23.45 -49.19
C LYS A 24 -2.50 -24.80 -48.50
N GLU A 25 -2.47 -24.87 -47.17
CA GLU A 25 -2.88 -26.11 -46.48
C GLU A 25 -3.25 -26.05 -44.99
N ASP A 26 -3.37 -24.87 -44.35
CA ASP A 26 -3.84 -24.80 -42.93
C ASP A 26 -5.20 -24.09 -42.77
N LEU A 27 -6.05 -24.13 -43.79
CA LEU A 27 -7.34 -23.45 -43.79
C LEU A 27 -8.51 -24.39 -43.51
N GLU A 28 -8.58 -24.96 -42.32
CA GLU A 28 -9.82 -25.56 -41.81
C GLU A 28 -9.82 -25.56 -40.28
N GLY A 29 -10.51 -24.59 -39.66
CA GLY A 29 -10.81 -24.74 -38.23
C GLY A 29 -11.21 -23.54 -37.38
N HIS A 30 -11.38 -22.30 -37.86
CA HIS A 30 -11.98 -21.26 -37.01
C HIS A 30 -12.88 -20.29 -37.80
N ARG A 31 -14.19 -20.42 -37.59
CA ARG A 31 -15.22 -19.44 -37.96
C ARG A 31 -15.55 -18.60 -36.73
N THR A 32 -15.30 -17.30 -36.77
CA THR A 32 -16.15 -16.27 -36.17
C THR A 32 -16.03 -14.97 -36.97
N LEU A 33 -17.20 -14.35 -37.18
CA LEU A 33 -17.52 -13.34 -38.19
C LEU A 33 -17.21 -11.90 -37.73
N PHE A 34 -16.76 -11.07 -38.67
CA PHE A 34 -16.72 -9.62 -38.57
C PHE A 34 -17.99 -8.99 -39.18
N ILE A 35 -18.62 -8.07 -38.45
CA ILE A 35 -19.57 -7.05 -38.94
C ILE A 35 -19.32 -5.82 -38.05
N GLY A 36 -19.04 -4.59 -38.47
CA GLY A 36 -18.82 -3.95 -39.76
C GLY A 36 -18.69 -2.44 -39.47
N VAL A 37 -17.72 -1.73 -40.04
CA VAL A 37 -17.68 -0.25 -39.99
C VAL A 37 -17.30 0.30 -41.35
N HIS A 38 -18.17 1.20 -41.83
CA HIS A 38 -18.15 1.86 -43.12
C HIS A 38 -17.11 3.00 -43.11
N VAL A 39 -16.20 3.03 -44.09
CA VAL A 39 -15.19 4.09 -44.26
C VAL A 39 -15.65 5.07 -45.35
N PRO A 40 -15.77 6.38 -45.09
CA PRO A 40 -15.87 7.36 -46.16
C PRO A 40 -14.47 7.78 -46.62
N LEU A 41 -14.26 7.65 -47.93
CA LEU A 41 -13.10 8.08 -48.70
C LEU A 41 -12.82 9.58 -48.53
N GLY A 42 -11.53 9.92 -48.38
CA GLY A 42 -11.04 11.28 -48.25
C GLY A 42 -11.24 12.14 -49.50
N GLY A 43 -11.72 13.37 -49.29
CA GLY A 43 -11.73 14.45 -50.26
C GLY A 43 -10.82 15.60 -49.81
N ARG A 44 -9.75 15.85 -50.57
CA ARG A 44 -8.84 17.01 -50.42
C ARG A 44 -9.61 18.33 -50.45
N LYS A 45 -9.38 19.24 -49.49
CA LYS A 45 -9.46 20.70 -49.74
C LYS A 45 -8.43 21.51 -48.93
N SER A 46 -8.00 22.57 -49.61
CA SER A 46 -6.86 23.46 -49.38
C SER A 46 -7.17 24.61 -48.42
N HIS A 47 -6.14 25.08 -47.72
CA HIS A 47 -5.89 26.42 -47.14
C HIS A 47 -7.07 27.29 -46.67
N ARG A 48 -6.97 27.79 -45.43
CA ARG A 48 -6.59 29.19 -45.15
C ARG A 48 -6.47 29.50 -43.65
N ARG A 49 -5.38 30.18 -43.31
CA ARG A 49 -5.15 30.83 -42.01
C ARG A 49 -6.11 32.01 -41.86
N HIS A 50 -6.78 32.12 -40.72
CA HIS A 50 -7.28 33.40 -40.22
C HIS A 50 -6.96 33.55 -38.73
N ARG A 51 -6.11 34.53 -38.42
CA ARG A 51 -5.99 35.18 -37.11
C ARG A 51 -7.15 36.16 -36.97
N HIS A 52 -7.74 36.27 -35.78
CA HIS A 52 -7.98 37.54 -35.05
C HIS A 52 -8.62 37.22 -33.68
N ARG A 53 -7.93 37.61 -32.60
CA ARG A 53 -8.18 38.77 -31.72
C ARG A 53 -9.40 38.58 -30.81
N GLY A 54 -9.14 38.53 -29.51
CA GLY A 54 -10.14 38.40 -28.47
C GLY A 54 -10.96 39.65 -28.23
N HIS A 55 -12.02 39.47 -27.43
CA HIS A 55 -12.60 40.52 -26.62
C HIS A 55 -13.20 39.89 -25.35
N LYS A 56 -12.74 40.39 -24.20
CA LYS A 56 -13.43 40.26 -22.91
C LYS A 56 -14.83 40.84 -23.04
N HIS A 57 -15.85 40.12 -22.58
CA HIS A 57 -17.05 40.74 -22.03
C HIS A 57 -17.44 40.09 -20.70
N ARG A 58 -17.80 40.98 -19.79
CA ARG A 58 -18.10 40.79 -18.37
C ARG A 58 -19.61 41.02 -18.20
N LYS A 59 -20.19 40.39 -17.16
CA LYS A 59 -21.54 40.58 -16.59
C LYS A 59 -22.68 39.94 -17.42
N ARG A 60 -23.72 39.35 -16.81
CA ARG A 60 -24.39 39.76 -15.57
C ARG A 60 -25.34 38.64 -15.09
N ASP A 61 -25.42 38.44 -13.78
CA ASP A 61 -26.52 37.75 -13.11
C ASP A 61 -27.87 38.36 -13.49
N ARG A 62 -28.84 37.48 -13.71
CA ARG A 62 -30.25 37.83 -13.71
C ARG A 62 -31.04 36.64 -13.19
N GLU A 63 -31.27 36.66 -11.88
CA GLU A 63 -32.32 35.91 -11.23
C GLU A 63 -33.65 36.19 -11.93
N ARG A 64 -34.37 35.11 -12.24
CA ARG A 64 -35.79 35.17 -12.56
C ARG A 64 -36.47 33.99 -11.91
N ASP A 65 -37.13 34.31 -10.80
CA ASP A 65 -38.09 33.52 -10.08
C ASP A 65 -39.31 33.22 -10.98
N SER A 66 -39.61 31.93 -11.15
CA SER A 66 -40.92 31.42 -11.56
C SER A 66 -41.01 29.95 -11.12
N GLY A 67 -41.82 29.69 -10.11
CA GLY A 67 -41.97 28.39 -9.47
C GLY A 67 -42.81 27.36 -10.24
N LEU A 68 -42.76 26.15 -9.66
CA LEU A 68 -43.60 24.96 -9.88
C LEU A 68 -43.36 24.19 -11.18
N GLU A 69 -42.42 23.24 -11.15
CA GLU A 69 -42.72 21.80 -11.12
C GLU A 69 -41.43 21.02 -10.78
N ASP A 70 -41.60 20.07 -9.85
CA ASP A 70 -40.59 19.18 -9.31
C ASP A 70 -40.33 18.03 -10.30
N GLY A 71 -39.09 17.92 -10.78
CA GLY A 71 -38.71 16.99 -11.83
C GLY A 71 -37.30 17.28 -12.33
N ARG A 72 -36.29 17.05 -11.48
CA ARG A 72 -34.89 17.01 -11.94
C ARG A 72 -34.72 15.78 -12.83
N GLU A 73 -35.00 15.91 -14.12
CA GLU A 73 -34.47 14.98 -15.11
C GLU A 73 -32.94 15.13 -15.12
N SER A 74 -32.25 14.10 -14.66
CA SER A 74 -30.80 13.99 -14.73
C SER A 74 -30.33 14.21 -16.18
N PRO A 75 -29.19 14.90 -16.41
CA PRO A 75 -28.60 14.97 -17.74
C PRO A 75 -28.46 13.57 -18.33
N PRO A 76 -28.63 13.37 -19.65
CA PRO A 76 -28.29 12.10 -20.27
C PRO A 76 -26.78 11.91 -20.15
N PHE A 77 -26.36 11.08 -19.20
CA PHE A 77 -24.97 10.67 -19.04
C PHE A 77 -24.67 9.57 -20.06
N ASP A 78 -23.60 9.73 -20.84
CA ASP A 78 -23.23 8.77 -21.89
C ASP A 78 -22.42 7.58 -21.32
N THR A 79 -21.81 7.71 -20.12
CA THR A 79 -21.06 6.61 -19.45
C THR A 79 -21.23 6.60 -17.92
N PRO A 80 -21.07 5.42 -17.25
CA PRO A 80 -21.08 5.33 -15.78
C PRO A 80 -20.06 6.26 -15.11
N SER A 81 -18.85 6.37 -15.65
CA SER A 81 -17.80 7.25 -15.11
C SER A 81 -18.18 8.73 -15.15
N GLN A 82 -18.91 9.19 -16.16
CA GLN A 82 -19.40 10.58 -16.22
C GLN A 82 -20.44 10.87 -15.14
N ARG A 83 -21.31 9.89 -14.86
CA ARG A 83 -22.30 10.01 -13.79
C ARG A 83 -21.63 10.02 -12.41
N VAL A 84 -20.65 9.15 -12.18
CA VAL A 84 -19.85 9.15 -10.95
C VAL A 84 -19.11 10.47 -10.76
N GLN A 85 -18.47 10.99 -11.80
CA GLN A 85 -17.80 12.30 -11.75
C GLN A 85 -18.76 13.44 -11.44
N PHE A 86 -20.00 13.38 -11.95
CA PHE A 86 -21.04 14.33 -11.58
C PHE A 86 -21.37 14.24 -10.09
N ILE A 87 -21.65 13.03 -9.57
CA ILE A 87 -21.94 12.79 -8.14
C ILE A 87 -20.82 13.34 -7.26
N LEU A 88 -19.56 13.10 -7.63
CA LEU A 88 -18.41 13.58 -6.88
C LEU A 88 -18.22 15.11 -6.99
N GLY A 89 -18.54 15.70 -8.14
CA GLY A 89 -18.26 17.10 -8.48
C GLY A 89 -19.38 18.10 -8.21
N THR A 90 -20.60 17.70 -7.88
CA THR A 90 -21.72 18.65 -7.71
C THR A 90 -21.93 19.20 -6.30
N GLU A 91 -21.27 18.68 -5.27
CA GLU A 91 -21.69 18.97 -3.88
C GLU A 91 -20.46 19.14 -2.96
N ASP A 92 -19.89 20.35 -3.01
CA ASP A 92 -18.92 20.86 -2.04
C ASP A 92 -19.61 21.46 -0.79
N ASP A 93 -20.94 21.54 -0.76
CA ASP A 93 -21.74 22.16 0.32
C ASP A 93 -22.49 21.17 1.24
N ASP A 94 -22.43 19.84 0.99
CA ASP A 94 -23.06 18.83 1.88
C ASP A 94 -22.14 18.52 3.09
N GLU A 95 -22.20 19.38 4.11
CA GLU A 95 -21.42 19.24 5.36
C GLU A 95 -21.75 17.94 6.14
N GLU A 96 -22.91 17.31 5.89
CA GLU A 96 -23.37 16.09 6.58
C GLU A 96 -22.79 14.79 5.99
N HIS A 97 -22.36 14.80 4.72
CA HIS A 97 -21.93 13.61 3.96
C HIS A 97 -20.44 13.62 3.61
N ILE A 98 -19.62 14.17 4.51
CA ILE A 98 -18.16 14.16 4.36
C ILE A 98 -17.66 12.70 4.43
N PRO A 99 -16.90 12.20 3.45
CA PRO A 99 -16.38 10.84 3.50
C PRO A 99 -15.35 10.67 4.63
N HIS A 100 -15.50 9.61 5.42
CA HIS A 100 -14.59 9.22 6.51
C HIS A 100 -13.89 7.90 6.18
N ASP A 101 -12.64 7.72 6.64
CA ASP A 101 -11.95 6.43 6.53
C ASP A 101 -12.84 5.28 7.08
N LEU A 102 -12.91 4.17 6.35
CA LEU A 102 -13.75 3.04 6.73
C LEU A 102 -12.96 1.87 7.31
N PHE A 103 -13.47 1.34 8.42
CA PHE A 103 -13.20 -0.02 8.88
C PHE A 103 -14.35 -0.92 8.44
N THR A 104 -14.07 -2.01 7.73
CA THR A 104 -15.13 -2.90 7.22
C THR A 104 -15.00 -4.29 7.81
N GLU A 105 -16.11 -4.86 8.27
CA GLU A 105 -16.17 -6.14 8.96
C GLU A 105 -17.22 -7.03 8.30
N LEU A 106 -16.89 -8.32 8.09
CA LEU A 106 -17.76 -9.33 7.50
C LEU A 106 -18.09 -10.42 8.52
N ASP A 107 -19.37 -10.49 8.87
CA ASP A 107 -19.93 -11.49 9.75
C ASP A 107 -20.82 -12.46 9.00
N GLU A 108 -20.75 -13.73 9.41
CA GLU A 108 -21.55 -14.81 8.85
C GLU A 108 -22.45 -15.50 9.87
N ILE A 109 -23.65 -15.88 9.44
CA ILE A 109 -24.56 -16.74 10.19
C ILE A 109 -25.07 -17.90 9.32
N CYS A 110 -25.21 -19.07 9.94
CA CYS A 110 -25.91 -20.21 9.34
C CYS A 110 -26.88 -20.75 10.38
N TRP A 111 -28.19 -20.58 10.13
CA TRP A 111 -29.23 -20.98 11.07
C TRP A 111 -30.08 -22.13 10.50
N ARG A 112 -29.96 -23.29 11.17
CA ARG A 112 -30.76 -24.49 10.95
C ARG A 112 -31.79 -24.66 12.07
N GLU A 113 -32.96 -25.20 11.74
CA GLU A 113 -34.02 -25.42 12.72
C GLU A 113 -33.57 -26.40 13.82
N GLY A 114 -33.65 -25.95 15.08
CA GLY A 114 -33.28 -26.75 16.25
C GLY A 114 -31.83 -26.58 16.72
N GLU A 115 -31.01 -25.82 16.00
CA GLU A 115 -29.65 -25.43 16.41
C GLU A 115 -29.62 -23.96 16.83
N ASP A 116 -28.81 -23.63 17.84
CA ASP A 116 -28.54 -22.23 18.17
C ASP A 116 -27.51 -21.67 17.18
N ALA A 117 -27.71 -20.43 16.76
CA ALA A 117 -26.91 -19.76 15.75
C ALA A 117 -26.42 -18.42 16.29
N GLU A 118 -25.18 -18.09 15.97
CA GLU A 118 -24.51 -16.84 16.32
C GLU A 118 -23.85 -16.26 15.07
N TRP A 119 -23.69 -14.95 15.03
CA TRP A 119 -22.88 -14.29 14.01
C TRP A 119 -21.40 -14.51 14.30
N ARG A 120 -20.62 -14.83 13.29
CA ARG A 120 -19.18 -15.07 13.42
C ARG A 120 -18.41 -14.19 12.47
N GLU A 121 -17.45 -13.47 13.02
CA GLU A 121 -16.50 -12.68 12.24
C GLU A 121 -15.64 -13.61 11.37
N THR A 122 -15.60 -13.33 10.07
CA THR A 122 -14.88 -14.15 9.08
C THR A 122 -13.77 -13.39 8.36
N ALA A 123 -13.93 -12.09 8.13
CA ALA A 123 -12.94 -11.25 7.47
C ALA A 123 -13.12 -9.78 7.86
N ARG A 124 -12.03 -9.01 7.72
CA ARG A 124 -12.05 -7.55 7.93
C ARG A 124 -11.13 -6.83 6.93
N TRP A 125 -11.43 -5.55 6.71
CA TRP A 125 -10.67 -4.68 5.82
C TRP A 125 -10.27 -3.38 6.52
N LEU A 126 -8.98 -3.07 6.39
CA LEU A 126 -8.42 -1.74 6.63
C LEU A 126 -7.46 -1.45 5.48
N LYS A 127 -8.00 -1.02 4.33
CA LYS A 127 -7.38 -0.98 2.99
C LYS A 127 -7.00 -2.35 2.42
N PHE A 128 -6.50 -3.26 3.25
CA PHE A 128 -6.14 -4.63 2.92
C PHE A 128 -7.05 -5.60 3.66
N GLU A 129 -7.25 -6.77 3.05
CA GLU A 129 -8.08 -7.86 3.57
C GLU A 129 -7.29 -8.72 4.56
N GLU A 130 -7.92 -9.09 5.66
CA GLU A 130 -7.46 -10.10 6.61
C GLU A 130 -8.60 -11.09 6.88
N ASP A 131 -8.40 -12.37 6.58
CA ASP A 131 -9.36 -13.45 6.90
C ASP A 131 -9.06 -14.11 8.25
N VAL A 132 -10.09 -14.68 8.85
CA VAL A 132 -10.02 -15.59 9.99
C VAL A 132 -9.66 -17.01 9.50
N GLU A 133 -8.53 -17.54 9.98
CA GLU A 133 -7.98 -18.85 9.60
C GLU A 133 -7.99 -19.86 10.77
N ASP A 134 -7.64 -21.11 10.47
CA ASP A 134 -7.40 -22.20 11.44
C ASP A 134 -8.59 -22.48 12.37
N GLY A 135 -9.82 -22.56 11.84
CA GLY A 135 -11.02 -22.77 12.66
C GLY A 135 -11.38 -21.56 13.55
N GLY A 136 -10.83 -20.39 13.21
CA GLY A 136 -10.98 -19.16 13.94
C GLY A 136 -10.08 -19.04 15.15
N GLU A 137 -8.81 -19.42 15.01
CA GLU A 137 -7.79 -19.21 16.03
C GLU A 137 -6.83 -18.05 15.68
N ARG A 138 -6.73 -17.67 14.40
CA ARG A 138 -5.71 -16.75 13.92
C ARG A 138 -6.19 -15.88 12.77
N TRP A 139 -5.76 -14.62 12.75
CA TRP A 139 -5.86 -13.75 11.58
C TRP A 139 -4.76 -14.08 10.58
N SER A 140 -5.11 -14.11 9.30
CA SER A 140 -4.16 -14.15 8.19
C SER A 140 -3.26 -12.90 8.17
N LYS A 141 -2.25 -12.89 7.30
CA LYS A 141 -1.48 -11.67 7.03
C LYS A 141 -2.30 -10.77 6.10
N PRO A 142 -2.22 -9.43 6.23
CA PRO A 142 -2.94 -8.53 5.34
C PRO A 142 -2.50 -8.72 3.89
N TYR A 143 -3.46 -8.81 2.97
CA TYR A 143 -3.22 -9.03 1.55
C TYR A 143 -4.16 -8.17 0.67
N VAL A 144 -3.83 -8.05 -0.62
CA VAL A 144 -4.69 -7.34 -1.58
C VAL A 144 -5.87 -8.22 -1.94
N ALA A 145 -7.08 -7.73 -1.71
CA ALA A 145 -8.31 -8.44 -2.02
C ALA A 145 -8.40 -8.76 -3.52
N THR A 146 -8.72 -10.01 -3.83
CA THR A 146 -9.09 -10.44 -5.19
C THR A 146 -10.52 -10.96 -5.16
N LEU A 147 -11.30 -10.58 -6.16
CA LEU A 147 -12.73 -10.86 -6.22
C LEU A 147 -13.08 -11.71 -7.43
N SER A 148 -14.09 -12.56 -7.27
CA SER A 148 -14.75 -13.22 -8.38
C SER A 148 -15.56 -12.20 -9.19
N LEU A 149 -15.41 -12.22 -10.51
CA LEU A 149 -16.27 -11.39 -11.37
C LEU A 149 -17.76 -11.79 -11.24
N HIS A 150 -18.03 -13.05 -10.91
CA HIS A 150 -19.38 -13.54 -10.69
C HIS A 150 -20.02 -12.87 -9.46
N SER A 151 -19.30 -12.80 -8.34
CA SER A 151 -19.83 -12.19 -7.10
C SER A 151 -20.06 -10.69 -7.25
N LEU A 152 -19.26 -9.99 -8.06
CA LEU A 152 -19.51 -8.59 -8.41
C LEU A 152 -20.81 -8.38 -9.19
N PHE A 153 -21.12 -9.24 -10.17
CA PHE A 153 -22.40 -9.16 -10.89
C PHE A 153 -23.60 -9.49 -10.00
N GLU A 154 -23.43 -10.42 -9.06
CA GLU A 154 -24.48 -10.73 -8.09
C GLU A 154 -24.68 -9.61 -7.08
N LEU A 155 -23.61 -8.98 -6.61
CA LEU A 155 -23.68 -7.78 -5.80
C LEU A 155 -24.42 -6.65 -6.54
N ARG A 156 -24.09 -6.43 -7.82
CA ARG A 156 -24.80 -5.45 -8.65
C ARG A 156 -26.31 -5.75 -8.71
N SER A 157 -26.67 -7.02 -8.88
CA SER A 157 -28.07 -7.46 -8.87
C SER A 157 -28.74 -7.25 -7.50
N CYS A 158 -28.00 -7.48 -6.40
CA CYS A 158 -28.44 -7.27 -5.03
C CYS A 158 -28.77 -5.80 -4.77
N ILE A 159 -27.89 -4.86 -5.14
CA ILE A 159 -28.16 -3.42 -4.97
C ILE A 159 -29.31 -2.93 -5.86
N LEU A 160 -29.40 -3.46 -7.08
CA LEU A 160 -30.46 -3.06 -8.02
C LEU A 160 -31.85 -3.50 -7.56
N ASN A 161 -31.98 -4.74 -7.09
CA ASN A 161 -33.27 -5.36 -6.75
C ASN A 161 -33.60 -5.32 -5.26
N GLY A 162 -32.61 -5.11 -4.40
CA GLY A 162 -32.76 -5.12 -2.95
C GLY A 162 -33.34 -3.84 -2.37
N THR A 163 -33.45 -3.84 -1.05
CA THR A 163 -33.83 -2.66 -0.25
C THR A 163 -32.63 -1.72 -0.12
N VAL A 164 -32.82 -0.44 -0.45
CA VAL A 164 -31.77 0.58 -0.30
C VAL A 164 -32.36 1.71 0.55
N LEU A 165 -31.79 1.91 1.74
CA LEU A 165 -32.22 2.91 2.72
C LEU A 165 -31.06 3.85 3.02
N LEU A 166 -31.09 5.02 2.38
CA LEU A 166 -30.08 6.06 2.57
C LEU A 166 -30.56 7.06 3.61
N ASP A 167 -29.63 7.55 4.42
CA ASP A 167 -29.85 8.53 5.49
C ASP A 167 -30.88 8.09 6.53
N MET A 168 -30.82 6.80 6.88
CA MET A 168 -31.66 6.19 7.90
C MET A 168 -31.31 6.77 9.29
N ARG A 169 -32.34 7.23 10.00
CA ARG A 169 -32.24 7.74 11.37
C ARG A 169 -32.65 6.63 12.34
N ALA A 170 -31.69 5.79 12.71
CA ALA A 170 -31.88 4.74 13.70
C ALA A 170 -30.70 4.72 14.68
N ASN A 171 -30.98 4.39 15.95
CA ASN A 171 -29.96 4.42 17.02
C ASN A 171 -29.58 3.04 17.57
N SER A 172 -30.23 1.98 17.11
CA SER A 172 -29.98 0.61 17.56
C SER A 172 -30.20 -0.39 16.42
N ILE A 173 -29.62 -1.59 16.55
CA ILE A 173 -29.75 -2.64 15.53
C ILE A 173 -31.20 -3.15 15.43
N GLU A 174 -31.94 -3.11 16.53
CA GLU A 174 -33.37 -3.43 16.59
C GLU A 174 -34.18 -2.46 15.71
N GLU A 175 -33.97 -1.15 15.84
CA GLU A 175 -34.66 -0.14 15.04
C GLU A 175 -34.30 -0.26 13.56
N ILE A 176 -33.03 -0.51 13.24
CA ILE A 176 -32.57 -0.76 11.86
C ILE A 176 -33.26 -1.99 11.27
N ALA A 177 -33.27 -3.11 12.02
CA ALA A 177 -33.89 -4.36 11.59
C ALA A 177 -35.39 -4.18 11.34
N ASP A 178 -36.11 -3.53 12.26
CA ASP A 178 -37.53 -3.26 12.11
C ASP A 178 -37.83 -2.41 10.87
N MET A 179 -37.09 -1.31 10.65
CA MET A 179 -37.29 -0.44 9.48
C MET A 179 -37.04 -1.17 8.15
N ILE A 180 -36.01 -2.00 8.07
CA ILE A 180 -35.71 -2.80 6.86
C ILE A 180 -36.85 -3.80 6.61
N LEU A 181 -37.24 -4.53 7.65
CA LEU A 181 -38.24 -5.60 7.54
C LEU A 181 -39.64 -5.05 7.26
N ASP A 182 -40.02 -3.92 7.85
CA ASP A 182 -41.27 -3.21 7.54
C ASP A 182 -41.36 -2.83 6.06
N GLN A 183 -40.26 -2.34 5.48
CA GLN A 183 -40.23 -2.00 4.06
C GLN A 183 -40.31 -3.25 3.15
N GLN A 184 -39.70 -4.36 3.56
CA GLN A 184 -39.76 -5.61 2.81
C GLN A 184 -41.12 -6.30 2.89
N VAL A 185 -41.79 -6.23 4.03
CA VAL A 185 -43.19 -6.65 4.17
C VAL A 185 -44.10 -5.74 3.34
N GLY A 186 -43.92 -4.42 3.42
CA GLY A 186 -44.71 -3.44 2.67
C GLY A 186 -44.58 -3.57 1.15
N SER A 187 -43.43 -4.02 0.66
CA SER A 187 -43.18 -4.31 -0.76
C SER A 187 -43.61 -5.73 -1.19
N GLY A 188 -44.12 -6.55 -0.26
CA GLY A 188 -44.57 -7.92 -0.53
C GLY A 188 -43.42 -8.90 -0.78
N GLN A 189 -42.19 -8.56 -0.39
CA GLN A 189 -41.02 -9.44 -0.51
C GLN A 189 -40.96 -10.48 0.61
N LEU A 190 -41.52 -10.16 1.79
CA LEU A 190 -41.49 -11.00 2.99
C LEU A 190 -42.89 -11.17 3.58
N SER A 191 -43.18 -12.34 4.15
CA SER A 191 -44.39 -12.57 4.96
C SER A 191 -44.16 -12.22 6.43
N GLU A 192 -45.22 -11.88 7.16
CA GLU A 192 -45.14 -11.46 8.57
C GLU A 192 -44.58 -12.58 9.48
N ASP A 193 -44.87 -13.85 9.18
CA ASP A 193 -44.35 -14.99 9.95
C ASP A 193 -42.83 -15.13 9.80
N VAL A 194 -42.31 -14.87 8.59
CA VAL A 194 -40.88 -14.93 8.29
C VAL A 194 -40.17 -13.70 8.84
N ARG A 195 -40.83 -12.53 8.81
CA ARG A 195 -40.33 -11.28 9.39
C ARG A 195 -39.84 -11.46 10.83
N HIS A 196 -40.64 -12.06 11.70
CA HIS A 196 -40.24 -12.28 13.09
C HIS A 196 -38.97 -13.14 13.22
N ARG A 197 -38.83 -14.19 12.39
CA ARG A 197 -37.65 -15.06 12.42
C ARG A 197 -36.40 -14.39 11.86
N VAL A 198 -36.53 -13.57 10.81
CA VAL A 198 -35.41 -12.77 10.28
C VAL A 198 -34.98 -11.69 11.28
N HIS A 199 -35.94 -11.05 11.95
CA HIS A 199 -35.65 -10.10 13.03
C HIS A 199 -34.87 -10.76 14.16
N GLU A 200 -35.28 -11.96 14.59
CA GLU A 200 -34.53 -12.74 15.59
C GLU A 200 -33.11 -13.08 15.12
N ALA A 201 -32.92 -13.41 13.84
CA ALA A 201 -31.61 -13.70 13.28
C ALA A 201 -30.67 -12.48 13.32
N LEU A 202 -31.18 -11.28 12.98
CA LEU A 202 -30.42 -10.03 12.99
C LEU A 202 -30.00 -9.59 14.40
N LEU A 203 -30.71 -10.03 15.44
CA LEU A 203 -30.42 -9.72 16.85
C LEU A 203 -29.60 -10.79 17.58
N LYS A 204 -29.17 -11.86 16.89
CA LYS A 204 -28.26 -12.84 17.48
C LYS A 204 -26.93 -12.19 17.87
N GLN A 205 -26.24 -12.79 18.83
CA GLN A 205 -24.96 -12.25 19.29
C GLN A 205 -23.88 -12.37 18.21
N HIS A 206 -23.02 -11.34 18.14
CA HIS A 206 -21.84 -11.30 17.28
C HIS A 206 -20.61 -11.78 18.05
N HIS A 207 -20.02 -12.85 17.53
CA HIS A 207 -18.85 -13.50 18.09
C HIS A 207 -17.58 -13.05 17.37
N HIS A 208 -16.82 -12.20 18.05
CA HIS A 208 -15.59 -11.58 17.55
C HIS A 208 -14.34 -12.39 17.90
N GLN A 209 -13.31 -12.37 17.05
CA GLN A 209 -12.11 -13.19 17.22
C GLN A 209 -11.37 -12.95 18.55
N ASN A 210 -11.43 -11.74 19.11
CA ASN A 210 -10.78 -11.41 20.38
C ASN A 210 -11.41 -12.11 21.60
N GLN A 211 -12.68 -12.53 21.52
CA GLN A 211 -13.36 -13.21 22.63
C GLN A 211 -12.85 -14.66 22.85
N LYS A 212 -12.39 -15.36 21.81
CA LYS A 212 -11.78 -16.72 21.93
C LYS A 212 -10.46 -16.73 22.69
N LYS A 213 -9.66 -15.65 22.62
CA LYS A 213 -8.41 -15.55 23.39
C LYS A 213 -8.64 -15.45 24.89
N LEU A 214 -9.83 -14.98 25.32
CA LEU A 214 -10.21 -14.86 26.72
C LEU A 214 -10.81 -16.15 27.27
N SER A 215 -11.64 -16.87 26.51
CA SER A 215 -12.23 -18.15 26.94
C SER A 215 -11.20 -19.27 27.13
N ASN A 216 -10.12 -19.28 26.33
CA ASN A 216 -9.05 -20.29 26.42
C ASN A 216 -7.98 -20.00 27.50
N ARG A 217 -8.10 -18.92 28.30
CA ARG A 217 -7.18 -18.63 29.42
C ARG A 217 -7.82 -18.91 30.77
N ILE A 218 -7.66 -20.15 31.25
CA ILE A 218 -7.82 -20.49 32.68
C ILE A 218 -6.80 -19.65 33.49
N PRO A 219 -7.17 -19.04 34.64
CA PRO A 219 -6.27 -18.13 35.36
C PRO A 219 -5.21 -18.92 36.14
N ILE A 220 -4.04 -19.12 35.52
CA ILE A 220 -2.88 -19.74 36.16
C ILE A 220 -1.84 -18.66 36.49
N VAL A 221 -1.76 -18.34 37.78
CA VAL A 221 -0.60 -17.87 38.58
C VAL A 221 0.18 -16.63 38.08
N ARG A 222 0.09 -15.57 38.90
CA ARG A 222 0.98 -14.40 39.00
C ARG A 222 2.36 -14.58 38.35
N SER A 223 2.58 -13.91 37.22
CA SER A 223 3.91 -13.73 36.63
C SER A 223 4.66 -12.61 37.34
N PHE A 224 5.90 -12.91 37.72
CA PHE A 224 6.82 -12.15 38.58
C PHE A 224 7.41 -10.87 37.95
N ALA A 225 6.71 -10.21 37.02
CA ALA A 225 7.25 -9.05 36.29
C ALA A 225 7.03 -7.68 36.96
N ASP A 226 6.29 -7.60 38.08
CA ASP A 226 5.95 -6.33 38.74
C ASP A 226 6.84 -5.94 39.94
N ILE A 227 8.01 -6.57 40.11
CA ILE A 227 8.95 -6.28 41.22
C ILE A 227 10.05 -5.26 40.85
N GLY A 228 10.00 -4.64 39.68
CA GLY A 228 11.17 -3.91 39.13
C GLY A 228 11.10 -2.38 39.02
N LYS A 229 10.00 -1.70 39.37
CA LYS A 229 9.86 -0.26 39.05
C LYS A 229 9.19 0.58 40.14
N LYS A 230 9.86 0.74 41.27
CA LYS A 230 9.75 1.96 42.10
C LYS A 230 11.08 2.22 42.80
N GLN A 231 11.90 3.10 42.25
CA GLN A 231 12.80 4.01 42.99
C GLN A 231 13.60 4.87 42.02
N SER A 232 13.31 6.17 41.98
CA SER A 232 14.32 7.24 42.02
C SER A 232 13.63 8.61 41.91
N GLU A 233 13.35 9.22 43.07
CA GLU A 233 13.58 10.65 43.28
C GLU A 233 14.13 10.84 44.71
N PRO A 234 15.00 11.83 44.96
CA PRO A 234 15.87 11.86 46.13
C PRO A 234 15.23 12.54 47.35
N HIS A 235 15.54 12.01 48.54
CA HIS A 235 15.15 12.56 49.84
C HIS A 235 15.78 13.93 50.14
N SER A 236 15.03 14.77 50.87
CA SER A 236 15.59 15.51 52.01
C SER A 236 14.59 15.70 53.17
N MET A 237 14.99 15.16 54.32
CA MET A 237 14.73 15.58 55.71
C MET A 237 13.45 15.13 56.45
N ASP A 238 13.66 14.12 57.32
CA ASP A 238 13.40 14.08 58.79
C ASP A 238 12.03 14.49 59.36
N LYS A 239 11.34 13.57 60.05
CA LYS A 239 11.51 13.27 61.50
C LYS A 239 10.47 12.27 62.04
N ASN A 240 10.92 11.36 62.92
CA ASN A 240 10.26 10.61 64.05
C ASN A 240 8.74 10.36 64.02
N GLY A 241 8.16 9.20 64.34
CA GLY A 241 8.61 8.04 65.13
C GLY A 241 7.44 7.56 66.03
N GLN A 242 7.21 6.23 66.09
CA GLN A 242 6.46 5.43 67.09
C GLN A 242 4.91 5.37 67.15
N ILE A 243 4.37 4.27 66.62
CA ILE A 243 3.60 3.15 67.25
C ILE A 243 2.85 3.43 68.58
N VAL A 244 1.53 3.15 68.63
CA VAL A 244 0.79 2.28 69.60
C VAL A 244 -0.67 2.07 69.11
N SER A 245 -1.18 0.83 69.20
CA SER A 245 -2.57 0.32 68.94
C SER A 245 -3.36 0.27 70.28
N PRO A 246 -4.66 -0.14 70.47
CA PRO A 246 -5.60 -0.80 69.55
C PRO A 246 -7.13 -0.52 69.74
N GLN A 247 -7.96 -1.27 68.96
CA GLN A 247 -9.31 -1.80 69.26
C GLN A 247 -10.58 -0.90 69.23
N SER A 248 -11.57 -1.32 68.41
CA SER A 248 -12.87 -1.85 68.91
C SER A 248 -13.79 -2.30 67.76
N ALA A 249 -14.37 -3.51 67.92
CA ALA A 249 -15.58 -4.00 67.26
C ALA A 249 -16.65 -4.21 68.35
N PRO A 250 -17.94 -4.27 68.00
CA PRO A 250 -18.61 -5.58 68.10
C PRO A 250 -19.74 -5.84 67.06
N THR A 251 -20.04 -7.13 66.91
CA THR A 251 -21.00 -7.84 66.04
C THR A 251 -22.41 -8.05 66.60
N CYS A 252 -23.37 -8.35 65.70
CA CYS A 252 -24.55 -9.29 65.77
C CYS A 252 -25.91 -8.63 65.40
N ILE A 253 -26.93 -9.22 64.73
CA ILE A 253 -27.29 -10.56 64.21
C ILE A 253 -28.52 -10.42 63.25
N GLU A 254 -28.56 -11.24 62.18
CA GLU A 254 -29.66 -11.90 61.38
C GLU A 254 -31.08 -11.25 61.19
N ASN A 255 -31.82 -11.38 60.06
CA ASN A 255 -32.10 -12.58 59.25
C ASN A 255 -32.86 -12.33 57.92
N LYS A 256 -32.63 -13.22 56.93
CA LYS A 256 -33.44 -13.70 55.76
C LYS A 256 -33.41 -13.03 54.36
N ASN A 257 -32.73 -13.77 53.45
CA ASN A 257 -33.01 -14.20 52.05
C ASN A 257 -33.50 -13.16 51.01
N ASP A 258 -32.95 -13.03 49.81
CA ASP A 258 -32.71 -14.06 48.79
C ASP A 258 -31.75 -13.55 47.67
N VAL A 259 -31.24 -14.49 46.88
CA VAL A 259 -30.17 -14.46 45.87
C VAL A 259 -30.20 -13.30 44.87
N SER A 260 -29.07 -12.59 44.72
CA SER A 260 -28.75 -11.82 43.50
C SER A 260 -27.31 -12.10 43.07
N ARG A 261 -27.16 -12.66 41.86
CA ARG A 261 -25.88 -12.89 41.17
C ARG A 261 -25.29 -11.53 40.82
N GLU A 262 -24.17 -11.18 41.45
CA GLU A 262 -23.43 -9.96 41.14
C GLU A 262 -22.84 -10.01 39.73
N ASN A 263 -23.18 -8.99 38.94
CA ASN A 263 -22.51 -8.60 37.71
C ASN A 263 -21.03 -8.31 38.01
N SER A 264 -20.13 -9.12 37.45
CA SER A 264 -18.74 -8.70 37.26
C SER A 264 -18.65 -8.02 35.90
N THR A 265 -18.60 -6.69 35.92
CA THR A 265 -18.19 -5.89 34.77
C THR A 265 -16.74 -6.24 34.45
N VAL A 266 -16.53 -7.05 33.42
CA VAL A 266 -15.19 -7.41 32.94
C VAL A 266 -14.63 -6.20 32.17
N ASP A 267 -13.45 -5.74 32.58
CA ASP A 267 -12.76 -4.57 32.04
C ASP A 267 -12.16 -4.89 30.66
N PHE A 268 -12.85 -4.49 29.58
CA PHE A 268 -12.51 -4.74 28.16
C PHE A 268 -11.27 -3.98 27.66
N SER A 269 -10.65 -3.11 28.47
CA SER A 269 -9.80 -2.02 27.99
C SER A 269 -8.36 -2.37 27.55
N LYS A 270 -7.85 -3.59 27.78
CA LYS A 270 -6.40 -3.87 27.65
C LYS A 270 -5.96 -4.72 26.46
N VAL A 271 -6.86 -5.34 25.69
CA VAL A 271 -6.47 -6.30 24.63
C VAL A 271 -6.62 -5.72 23.22
N ASP A 272 -7.50 -4.75 22.99
CA ASP A 272 -7.80 -4.16 21.67
C ASP A 272 -6.80 -3.09 21.19
N LEU A 273 -5.88 -2.66 22.05
CA LEU A 273 -5.05 -1.46 21.83
C LEU A 273 -4.05 -1.56 20.67
N HIS A 274 -3.70 -2.74 20.15
CA HIS A 274 -2.71 -2.84 19.06
C HIS A 274 -3.33 -2.68 17.67
N PHE A 275 -4.53 -3.24 17.44
CA PHE A 275 -5.23 -3.07 16.18
C PHE A 275 -5.94 -1.70 16.12
N MET A 276 -6.54 -1.24 17.22
CA MET A 276 -7.13 0.11 17.30
C MET A 276 -6.16 1.23 16.95
N LYS A 277 -4.86 1.07 17.23
CA LYS A 277 -3.84 2.06 16.85
C LYS A 277 -3.63 2.20 15.35
N LYS A 278 -4.04 1.21 14.55
CA LYS A 278 -3.95 1.26 13.09
C LYS A 278 -5.11 2.02 12.46
N ILE A 279 -6.22 2.16 13.18
CA ILE A 279 -7.46 2.76 12.68
C ILE A 279 -7.33 4.29 12.74
N PRO A 280 -7.57 5.01 11.63
CA PRO A 280 -7.51 6.47 11.62
C PRO A 280 -8.49 7.12 12.62
N PRO A 281 -8.11 8.25 13.24
CA PRO A 281 -9.01 8.97 14.12
C PRO A 281 -10.19 9.53 13.32
N GLY A 282 -11.42 9.27 13.79
CA GLY A 282 -12.63 9.68 13.09
C GLY A 282 -13.06 8.74 11.96
N ALA A 283 -12.50 7.53 11.91
CA ALA A 283 -12.99 6.46 11.03
C ALA A 283 -14.41 6.02 11.45
N GLU A 284 -15.18 5.57 10.47
CA GLU A 284 -16.52 4.98 10.64
C GLU A 284 -16.48 3.49 10.23
N ALA A 285 -17.48 2.71 10.64
CA ALA A 285 -17.57 1.28 10.35
C ALA A 285 -18.60 0.97 9.25
N SER A 286 -18.27 -0.04 8.44
CA SER A 286 -19.17 -0.68 7.49
C SER A 286 -19.35 -2.15 7.89
N ASN A 287 -20.54 -2.52 8.36
CA ASN A 287 -20.84 -3.88 8.81
C ASN A 287 -21.53 -4.67 7.70
N ILE A 288 -20.98 -5.84 7.37
CA ILE A 288 -21.46 -6.70 6.29
C ILE A 288 -21.93 -8.00 6.91
N LEU A 289 -23.22 -8.25 6.85
CA LEU A 289 -23.90 -9.35 7.51
C LEU A 289 -24.45 -10.29 6.43
N VAL A 290 -23.80 -11.44 6.23
CA VAL A 290 -24.23 -12.40 5.22
C VAL A 290 -24.57 -13.76 5.86
N GLY A 291 -25.52 -14.51 5.31
CA GLY A 291 -25.85 -15.79 5.93
C GLY A 291 -26.94 -16.62 5.30
N GLU A 292 -27.05 -17.84 5.80
CA GLU A 292 -28.07 -18.79 5.39
C GLU A 292 -29.10 -19.01 6.51
N LEU A 293 -30.38 -18.92 6.16
CA LEU A 293 -31.49 -19.20 7.05
C LEU A 293 -32.38 -20.28 6.41
N GLU A 294 -32.59 -21.40 7.11
CA GLU A 294 -33.34 -22.56 6.59
C GLU A 294 -34.76 -22.23 6.12
N PHE A 295 -35.40 -21.29 6.80
CA PHE A 295 -36.80 -20.92 6.57
C PHE A 295 -37.00 -19.84 5.51
N LEU A 296 -35.93 -19.34 4.87
CA LEU A 296 -36.03 -18.36 3.80
C LEU A 296 -36.15 -19.05 2.43
N ASP A 297 -37.23 -18.77 1.70
CA ASP A 297 -37.38 -19.20 0.30
C ASP A 297 -36.66 -18.27 -0.69
N ARG A 298 -36.46 -17.00 -0.30
CA ARG A 298 -35.86 -15.94 -1.13
C ARG A 298 -34.85 -15.16 -0.31
N ALA A 299 -33.86 -14.59 -1.01
CA ALA A 299 -32.86 -13.76 -0.38
C ALA A 299 -33.44 -12.40 0.06
N VAL A 300 -33.14 -12.02 1.29
CA VAL A 300 -33.35 -10.72 1.92
C VAL A 300 -32.08 -9.91 1.73
N VAL A 301 -32.18 -8.81 0.99
CA VAL A 301 -31.06 -7.92 0.68
C VAL A 301 -31.37 -6.51 1.13
N ALA A 302 -30.47 -5.91 1.91
CA ALA A 302 -30.57 -4.51 2.29
C ALA A 302 -29.20 -3.81 2.28
N PHE A 303 -29.15 -2.60 1.73
CA PHE A 303 -28.04 -1.65 1.89
C PHE A 303 -28.54 -0.44 2.66
N VAL A 304 -27.87 -0.10 3.75
CA VAL A 304 -28.25 0.98 4.65
C VAL A 304 -27.09 1.96 4.82
N ARG A 305 -27.39 3.26 4.71
CA ARG A 305 -26.52 4.34 5.17
C ARG A 305 -27.22 5.05 6.33
N LEU A 306 -26.63 5.03 7.52
CA LEU A 306 -27.14 5.73 8.70
C LEU A 306 -26.82 7.22 8.62
N SER A 307 -27.71 8.07 9.13
CA SER A 307 -27.39 9.44 9.49
C SER A 307 -28.06 9.82 10.82
N PRO A 308 -27.28 10.15 11.89
CA PRO A 308 -25.81 10.15 11.97
C PRO A 308 -25.22 8.72 12.03
N ALA A 309 -23.90 8.58 11.98
CA ALA A 309 -23.23 7.31 12.33
C ALA A 309 -23.46 6.98 13.81
N VAL A 310 -23.67 5.69 14.13
CA VAL A 310 -24.07 5.25 15.47
C VAL A 310 -23.18 4.11 15.96
N LEU A 311 -22.75 4.20 17.21
CA LEU A 311 -22.04 3.10 17.87
C LEU A 311 -23.00 1.97 18.24
N LEU A 312 -23.13 0.98 17.37
CA LEU A 312 -23.94 -0.21 17.61
C LEU A 312 -23.19 -1.16 18.55
N THR A 313 -23.66 -1.26 19.79
CA THR A 313 -22.94 -1.95 20.86
C THR A 313 -22.86 -3.45 20.58
N GLY A 314 -21.66 -3.99 20.45
CA GLY A 314 -21.41 -5.42 20.24
C GLY A 314 -21.50 -5.87 18.78
N LEU A 315 -21.85 -4.98 17.83
CA LEU A 315 -21.94 -5.34 16.42
C LEU A 315 -20.56 -5.49 15.76
N ALA A 316 -19.63 -4.58 16.04
CA ALA A 316 -18.27 -4.61 15.51
C ALA A 316 -17.26 -5.04 16.57
N GLU A 317 -16.13 -5.64 16.16
CA GLU A 317 -15.07 -6.05 17.09
C GLU A 317 -14.47 -4.82 17.83
N VAL A 318 -14.43 -3.67 17.16
CA VAL A 318 -13.88 -2.39 17.67
C VAL A 318 -15.02 -1.40 17.92
N PRO A 319 -14.97 -0.58 19.00
CA PRO A 319 -15.99 0.44 19.26
C PRO A 319 -15.89 1.64 18.30
N ILE A 320 -16.30 1.44 17.05
CA ILE A 320 -16.34 2.45 15.97
C ILE A 320 -17.81 2.69 15.58
N PRO A 321 -18.23 3.95 15.35
CA PRO A 321 -19.58 4.24 14.87
C PRO A 321 -19.85 3.60 13.50
N THR A 322 -20.90 2.78 13.40
CA THR A 322 -21.38 2.23 12.14
C THR A 322 -22.04 3.31 11.30
N ARG A 323 -21.63 3.43 10.05
CA ARG A 323 -22.23 4.28 9.02
C ARG A 323 -22.99 3.47 7.99
N PHE A 324 -22.43 2.34 7.57
CA PHE A 324 -23.01 1.49 6.53
C PHE A 324 -23.33 0.10 7.05
N LEU A 325 -24.45 -0.46 6.62
CA LEU A 325 -24.77 -1.87 6.80
C LEU A 325 -25.15 -2.49 5.47
N PHE A 326 -24.61 -3.66 5.19
CA PHE A 326 -25.07 -4.52 4.10
C PHE A 326 -25.55 -5.84 4.68
N ILE A 327 -26.79 -6.23 4.36
CA ILE A 327 -27.41 -7.46 4.84
C ILE A 327 -27.78 -8.33 3.64
N LEU A 328 -27.32 -9.58 3.64
CA LEU A 328 -27.66 -10.60 2.66
C LEU A 328 -27.96 -11.92 3.36
N LEU A 329 -29.25 -12.21 3.56
CA LEU A 329 -29.72 -13.45 4.17
C LEU A 329 -30.50 -14.25 3.14
N GLY A 330 -30.25 -15.54 3.00
CA GLY A 330 -30.99 -16.35 2.01
C GLY A 330 -31.11 -17.83 2.36
N PRO A 331 -31.68 -18.64 1.45
CA PRO A 331 -31.83 -20.09 1.65
C PRO A 331 -30.48 -20.80 1.83
N LEU A 332 -30.53 -21.98 2.46
CA LEU A 332 -29.40 -22.90 2.60
C LEU A 332 -28.82 -23.35 1.25
N GLY A 333 -27.52 -23.65 1.24
CA GLY A 333 -26.78 -24.18 0.09
C GLY A 333 -26.08 -23.12 -0.77
N LYS A 334 -26.10 -21.86 -0.32
CA LYS A 334 -25.51 -20.69 -1.01
C LYS A 334 -24.53 -19.89 -0.14
N GLY A 335 -24.11 -20.42 1.00
CA GLY A 335 -23.27 -19.72 1.97
C GLY A 335 -21.97 -19.20 1.36
N GLN A 336 -21.27 -20.02 0.57
CA GLN A 336 -20.05 -19.61 -0.14
C GLN A 336 -20.30 -18.50 -1.16
N GLN A 337 -21.47 -18.50 -1.81
CA GLN A 337 -21.87 -17.44 -2.73
C GLN A 337 -22.13 -16.13 -1.97
N TYR A 338 -22.82 -16.21 -0.83
CA TYR A 338 -23.08 -15.05 0.02
C TYR A 338 -21.78 -14.49 0.64
N HIS A 339 -20.85 -15.36 1.04
CA HIS A 339 -19.51 -14.98 1.47
C HIS A 339 -18.80 -14.15 0.40
N GLU A 340 -18.72 -14.65 -0.84
CA GLU A 340 -18.05 -13.93 -1.93
C GLU A 340 -18.75 -12.62 -2.30
N ILE A 341 -20.09 -12.54 -2.21
CA ILE A 341 -20.83 -11.27 -2.39
C ILE A 341 -20.49 -10.29 -1.24
N GLY A 342 -20.43 -10.78 0.00
CA GLY A 342 -20.02 -10.01 1.17
C GLY A 342 -18.60 -9.45 1.02
N ARG A 343 -17.64 -10.30 0.64
CA ARG A 343 -16.26 -9.89 0.31
C ARG A 343 -16.21 -8.85 -0.81
N SER A 344 -17.09 -8.98 -1.80
CA SER A 344 -17.16 -8.04 -2.93
C SER A 344 -17.58 -6.65 -2.47
N ILE A 345 -18.67 -6.52 -1.70
CA ILE A 345 -19.08 -5.20 -1.20
C ILE A 345 -18.07 -4.66 -0.19
N ALA A 346 -17.46 -5.51 0.64
CA ALA A 346 -16.40 -5.10 1.57
C ALA A 346 -15.23 -4.46 0.84
N THR A 347 -14.77 -5.12 -0.21
CA THR A 347 -13.65 -4.63 -1.02
C THR A 347 -14.05 -3.36 -1.77
N LEU A 348 -15.27 -3.25 -2.29
CA LEU A 348 -15.76 -2.02 -2.93
C LEU A 348 -15.77 -0.83 -1.96
N MET A 349 -16.12 -1.05 -0.69
CA MET A 349 -16.08 0.00 0.34
C MET A 349 -14.64 0.48 0.65
N THR A 350 -13.61 -0.29 0.27
CA THR A 350 -12.20 0.16 0.34
C THR A 350 -11.73 0.96 -0.88
N ASP A 351 -12.46 0.94 -2.00
CA ASP A 351 -12.14 1.73 -3.19
C ASP A 351 -12.48 3.20 -2.98
N GLU A 352 -11.51 4.10 -3.16
CA GLU A 352 -11.66 5.52 -2.84
C GLU A 352 -12.78 6.21 -3.63
N VAL A 353 -13.12 5.71 -4.83
CA VAL A 353 -14.16 6.29 -5.68
C VAL A 353 -15.53 5.77 -5.26
N PHE A 354 -15.69 4.44 -5.16
CA PHE A 354 -16.96 3.86 -4.72
C PHE A 354 -17.33 4.29 -3.29
N HIS A 355 -16.34 4.35 -2.39
CA HIS A 355 -16.46 4.92 -1.06
C HIS A 355 -17.13 6.30 -1.07
N ASP A 356 -16.58 7.24 -1.84
CA ASP A 356 -17.10 8.60 -1.90
C ASP A 356 -18.51 8.63 -2.51
N VAL A 357 -18.77 7.77 -3.51
CA VAL A 357 -20.11 7.58 -4.07
C VAL A 357 -21.08 7.06 -3.01
N ALA A 358 -20.69 6.11 -2.15
CA ALA A 358 -21.54 5.58 -1.10
C ALA A 358 -21.94 6.65 -0.07
N TYR A 359 -21.02 7.58 0.28
CA TYR A 359 -21.34 8.73 1.13
C TYR A 359 -22.27 9.74 0.45
N LYS A 360 -22.09 10.01 -0.85
CA LYS A 360 -22.83 11.05 -1.58
C LYS A 360 -24.08 10.57 -2.33
N ALA A 361 -24.29 9.26 -2.44
CA ALA A 361 -25.41 8.69 -3.21
C ALA A 361 -26.75 9.21 -2.70
N LYS A 362 -27.66 9.54 -3.62
CA LYS A 362 -29.03 9.99 -3.28
C LYS A 362 -30.08 8.95 -3.60
N ASP A 363 -29.78 8.06 -4.55
CA ASP A 363 -30.64 6.97 -4.93
C ASP A 363 -29.85 5.66 -5.14
N ARG A 364 -30.59 4.57 -5.40
CA ARG A 364 -29.98 3.27 -5.70
C ARG A 364 -29.18 3.26 -7.00
N ASN A 365 -29.52 4.12 -7.97
CA ASN A 365 -28.89 4.12 -9.28
C ASN A 365 -27.48 4.72 -9.21
N ASP A 366 -27.24 5.64 -8.29
CA ASP A 366 -25.93 6.21 -8.01
C ASP A 366 -24.97 5.13 -7.49
N LEU A 367 -25.41 4.28 -6.56
CA LEU A 367 -24.64 3.13 -6.09
C LEU A 367 -24.36 2.14 -7.23
N VAL A 368 -25.37 1.79 -8.05
CA VAL A 368 -25.17 0.91 -9.21
C VAL A 368 -24.17 1.52 -10.21
N SER A 369 -24.23 2.84 -10.41
CA SER A 369 -23.28 3.54 -11.29
C SER A 369 -21.85 3.53 -10.74
N GLY A 370 -21.70 3.58 -9.41
CA GLY A 370 -20.42 3.37 -8.73
C GLY A 370 -19.87 1.96 -8.95
N ILE A 371 -20.72 0.92 -8.87
CA ILE A 371 -20.31 -0.46 -9.18
C ILE A 371 -19.89 -0.58 -10.66
N ASP A 372 -20.65 0.01 -11.57
CA ASP A 372 -20.36 -0.03 -13.01
C ASP A 372 -19.04 0.70 -13.34
N GLU A 373 -18.76 1.85 -12.70
CA GLU A 373 -17.47 2.53 -12.85
C GLU A 373 -16.30 1.70 -12.30
N PHE A 374 -16.48 1.04 -11.16
CA PHE A 374 -15.48 0.12 -10.61
C PHE A 374 -15.21 -1.02 -11.60
N LEU A 375 -16.25 -1.65 -12.14
CA LEU A 375 -16.15 -2.74 -13.12
C LEU A 375 -15.44 -2.32 -14.43
N ASP A 376 -15.55 -1.06 -14.85
CA ASP A 376 -14.83 -0.55 -16.03
C ASP A 376 -13.32 -0.41 -15.81
N GLN A 377 -12.86 -0.33 -14.55
CA GLN A 377 -11.44 -0.14 -14.20
C GLN A 377 -10.73 -1.42 -13.71
N VAL A 378 -11.48 -2.49 -13.39
CA VAL A 378 -10.85 -3.73 -12.90
C VAL A 378 -10.07 -4.45 -13.99
N THR A 379 -8.96 -5.08 -13.58
CA THR A 379 -8.20 -6.00 -14.44
C THR A 379 -8.60 -7.42 -14.11
N VAL A 380 -8.95 -8.20 -15.13
CA VAL A 380 -9.36 -9.61 -14.97
C VAL A 380 -8.17 -10.53 -15.19
N LEU A 381 -7.90 -11.40 -14.22
CA LEU A 381 -6.92 -12.47 -14.36
C LEU A 381 -7.61 -13.71 -14.96
N PRO A 382 -7.14 -14.25 -16.10
CA PRO A 382 -7.78 -15.38 -16.75
C PRO A 382 -7.61 -16.67 -15.95
N PRO A 383 -8.58 -17.60 -16.02
CA PRO A 383 -8.46 -18.91 -15.36
C PRO A 383 -7.32 -19.74 -15.99
N GLY A 384 -6.51 -20.37 -15.16
CA GLY A 384 -5.42 -21.28 -15.58
C GLY A 384 -4.02 -20.67 -15.57
N GLU A 385 -3.89 -19.34 -15.60
CA GLU A 385 -2.60 -18.64 -15.44
C GLU A 385 -2.36 -18.15 -14.01
N TRP A 386 -3.43 -18.07 -13.21
CA TRP A 386 -3.40 -17.60 -11.83
C TRP A 386 -4.06 -18.62 -10.91
N ASP A 387 -3.45 -18.84 -9.74
CA ASP A 387 -4.03 -19.63 -8.65
C ASP A 387 -4.73 -18.69 -7.66
N PRO A 388 -6.07 -18.75 -7.52
CA PRO A 388 -6.84 -17.89 -6.61
C PRO A 388 -6.43 -18.00 -5.13
N THR A 389 -5.74 -19.07 -4.74
CA THR A 389 -5.25 -19.25 -3.36
C THR A 389 -3.97 -18.45 -3.08
N ILE A 390 -3.29 -17.96 -4.12
CA ILE A 390 -2.10 -17.13 -3.96
C ILE A 390 -2.52 -15.72 -3.56
N ARG A 391 -2.13 -15.33 -2.34
CA ARG A 391 -2.34 -13.98 -1.83
C ARG A 391 -1.32 -13.01 -2.38
N ILE A 392 -1.80 -11.89 -2.88
CA ILE A 392 -0.96 -10.79 -3.39
C ILE A 392 -0.52 -9.93 -2.20
N GLU A 393 0.79 -9.79 -2.04
CA GLU A 393 1.34 -8.94 -0.98
C GLU A 393 1.02 -7.45 -1.22
N PRO A 394 0.69 -6.67 -0.18
CA PRO A 394 0.43 -5.24 -0.29
C PRO A 394 1.60 -4.46 -0.94
N PRO A 395 1.33 -3.56 -1.89
CA PRO A 395 2.37 -2.73 -2.47
C PRO A 395 2.91 -1.72 -1.45
N LYS A 396 4.20 -1.37 -1.55
CA LYS A 396 4.83 -0.36 -0.66
C LYS A 396 4.20 1.02 -0.80
N ASN A 397 3.73 1.36 -2.00
CA ASN A 397 3.02 2.60 -2.32
C ASN A 397 1.80 2.26 -3.18
N VAL A 398 0.63 2.77 -2.80
CA VAL A 398 -0.60 2.61 -3.59
C VAL A 398 -0.65 3.72 -4.65
N PRO A 399 -0.89 3.42 -5.93
CA PRO A 399 -1.08 4.43 -6.97
C PRO A 399 -2.24 5.37 -6.65
N SER A 400 -2.14 6.66 -6.98
CA SER A 400 -3.22 7.60 -6.72
C SER A 400 -4.41 7.36 -7.66
N GLN A 401 -5.63 7.36 -7.09
CA GLN A 401 -6.87 7.26 -7.87
C GLN A 401 -7.46 8.62 -8.26
N GLU A 402 -6.76 9.73 -8.00
CA GLU A 402 -7.22 11.11 -8.30
C GLU A 402 -7.69 11.29 -9.75
N LYS A 403 -7.05 10.59 -10.71
CA LYS A 403 -7.44 10.63 -12.13
C LYS A 403 -8.87 10.13 -12.37
N ARG A 404 -9.39 9.20 -11.54
CA ARG A 404 -10.78 8.71 -11.61
C ARG A 404 -11.79 9.75 -11.09
N LYS A 405 -11.36 10.62 -10.16
CA LYS A 405 -12.20 11.64 -9.52
C LYS A 405 -12.34 12.94 -10.33
N ILE A 406 -11.44 13.22 -11.28
CA ILE A 406 -11.43 14.48 -12.05
C ILE A 406 -12.30 14.37 -13.32
N PRO A 407 -13.18 15.35 -13.62
CA PRO A 407 -13.96 15.37 -14.86
C PRO A 407 -13.06 15.39 -16.10
N GLY A 408 -13.25 14.41 -17.00
CA GLY A 408 -12.70 14.50 -18.35
C GLY A 408 -13.33 15.68 -19.09
N VAL A 409 -12.52 16.60 -19.61
CA VAL A 409 -13.02 17.80 -20.31
C VAL A 409 -13.99 17.38 -21.43
N PRO A 410 -15.26 17.84 -21.42
CA PRO A 410 -16.21 17.48 -22.45
C PRO A 410 -15.96 18.36 -23.67
N ASN A 411 -15.21 17.85 -24.63
CA ASN A 411 -15.45 18.14 -26.04
C ASN A 411 -14.71 17.15 -26.92
N GLY A 412 -15.48 16.48 -27.77
CA GLY A 412 -15.03 15.56 -28.81
C GLY A 412 -14.05 16.22 -29.77
N THR A 413 -12.79 16.14 -29.41
CA THR A 413 -11.66 15.92 -30.29
C THR A 413 -10.70 15.13 -29.42
N ALA A 414 -10.53 13.85 -29.71
CA ALA A 414 -9.38 13.11 -29.27
C ALA A 414 -8.15 13.86 -29.79
N ALA A 415 -7.66 14.82 -28.99
CA ALA A 415 -6.29 15.23 -29.08
C ALA A 415 -5.52 13.93 -28.80
N HIS A 416 -4.82 13.45 -29.82
CA HIS A 416 -3.65 12.63 -29.66
C HIS A 416 -2.71 13.38 -28.69
N GLY A 417 -2.98 13.28 -27.39
CA GLY A 417 -1.95 13.32 -26.38
C GLY A 417 -1.16 12.05 -26.60
N ASP A 418 0.13 12.22 -26.85
CA ASP A 418 1.07 11.15 -27.11
C ASP A 418 0.74 9.93 -26.26
N ALA A 419 0.60 8.78 -26.92
CA ALA A 419 0.59 7.51 -26.24
C ALA A 419 1.88 7.44 -25.41
N GLU A 420 1.78 7.69 -24.11
CA GLU A 420 2.83 7.32 -23.17
C GLU A 420 3.05 5.83 -23.37
N HIS A 421 4.24 5.49 -23.86
CA HIS A 421 4.64 4.10 -24.04
C HIS A 421 4.37 3.33 -22.74
N PRO A 422 3.55 2.27 -22.80
CA PRO A 422 3.37 1.39 -21.66
C PRO A 422 4.67 0.60 -21.50
N GLY A 423 5.54 1.04 -20.60
CA GLY A 423 6.80 0.34 -20.32
C GLY A 423 7.87 1.24 -19.74
N GLY A 424 7.95 1.29 -18.41
CA GLY A 424 9.11 1.84 -17.73
C GLY A 424 8.84 2.03 -16.25
N HIS A 425 9.52 1.23 -15.41
CA HIS A 425 9.65 1.42 -13.97
C HIS A 425 10.41 2.72 -13.62
N SER A 426 9.98 3.87 -14.11
CA SER A 426 10.74 5.12 -13.99
C SER A 426 9.79 6.25 -13.64
N GLY A 427 9.90 6.73 -12.40
CA GLY A 427 9.16 7.91 -11.94
C GLY A 427 9.49 9.16 -12.77
N PRO A 428 8.77 10.27 -12.54
CA PRO A 428 8.95 11.54 -13.27
C PRO A 428 10.37 12.15 -13.14
N GLU A 429 11.23 11.55 -12.33
CA GLU A 429 12.59 11.99 -12.01
C GLU A 429 13.62 11.67 -13.10
N LEU A 430 13.36 10.67 -13.94
CA LEU A 430 14.27 10.22 -15.01
C LEU A 430 13.84 10.66 -16.42
N GLN A 431 12.83 11.53 -16.54
CA GLN A 431 12.37 12.02 -17.83
C GLN A 431 13.29 13.11 -18.38
N ARG A 432 13.56 13.06 -19.68
CA ARG A 432 14.44 14.02 -20.35
C ARG A 432 13.76 15.38 -20.49
N THR A 433 14.36 16.45 -19.94
CA THR A 433 13.69 17.77 -19.89
C THR A 433 13.86 18.60 -21.16
N GLY A 434 14.85 18.25 -22.01
CA GLY A 434 15.13 18.94 -23.27
C GLY A 434 15.76 20.34 -23.12
N LYS A 435 16.15 20.74 -21.89
CA LYS A 435 16.84 22.00 -21.59
C LYS A 435 18.22 21.71 -21.01
N PHE A 436 19.20 22.56 -21.32
CA PHE A 436 20.51 22.46 -20.66
C PHE A 436 20.36 22.63 -19.15
N PHE A 437 20.92 21.69 -18.38
CA PHE A 437 20.80 21.61 -16.91
C PHE A 437 19.36 21.50 -16.38
N GLY A 438 18.40 21.09 -17.20
CA GLY A 438 17.00 21.05 -16.78
C GLY A 438 16.75 20.00 -15.70
N GLY A 439 17.37 18.82 -15.77
CA GLY A 439 17.30 17.82 -14.71
C GLY A 439 17.83 18.34 -13.37
N LEU A 440 19.01 18.98 -13.39
CA LEU A 440 19.63 19.55 -12.19
C LEU A 440 18.74 20.62 -11.51
N ILE A 441 18.09 21.48 -12.29
CA ILE A 441 17.18 22.51 -11.74
C ILE A 441 15.96 21.87 -11.08
N LEU A 442 15.41 20.80 -11.67
CA LEU A 442 14.28 20.07 -11.09
C LEU A 442 14.67 19.36 -9.80
N ASP A 443 15.86 18.76 -9.74
CA ASP A 443 16.38 18.12 -8.53
C ASP A 443 16.54 19.12 -7.38
N ILE A 444 17.11 20.31 -7.66
CA ILE A 444 17.21 21.39 -6.67
C ILE A 444 15.83 21.83 -6.20
N LYS A 445 14.87 22.01 -7.11
CA LYS A 445 13.50 22.42 -6.76
C LYS A 445 12.80 21.37 -5.89
N ARG A 446 13.05 20.08 -6.12
CA ARG A 446 12.50 18.98 -5.33
C ARG A 446 13.12 18.91 -3.93
N LYS A 447 14.44 19.13 -3.81
CA LYS A 447 15.15 19.06 -2.52
C LYS A 447 14.98 20.31 -1.65
N ALA A 448 14.85 21.49 -2.25
CA ALA A 448 14.78 22.78 -1.55
C ALA A 448 13.79 22.83 -0.34
N PRO A 449 12.54 22.34 -0.42
CA PRO A 449 11.61 22.42 0.71
C PRO A 449 12.01 21.53 1.91
N PHE A 450 12.72 20.43 1.66
CA PHE A 450 13.11 19.45 2.70
C PHE A 450 14.52 19.68 3.27
N PHE A 451 15.33 20.53 2.65
CA PHE A 451 16.71 20.74 3.07
C PHE A 451 16.84 21.24 4.52
N TRP A 452 15.85 22.00 5.01
CA TRP A 452 15.87 22.49 6.39
C TRP A 452 15.47 21.42 7.42
N SER A 453 14.59 20.49 7.06
CA SER A 453 14.23 19.38 7.95
C SER A 453 15.41 18.44 8.17
N ASP A 454 16.26 18.22 7.15
CA ASP A 454 17.43 17.34 7.26
C ASP A 454 18.34 17.72 8.44
N PHE A 455 18.57 19.02 8.69
CA PHE A 455 19.38 19.47 9.83
C PHE A 455 18.62 19.42 11.16
N ARG A 456 17.31 19.67 11.14
CA ARG A 456 16.48 19.65 12.34
C ARG A 456 16.32 18.22 12.88
N ASP A 457 16.10 17.26 12.00
CA ASP A 457 15.82 15.87 12.33
C ASP A 457 17.10 15.10 12.71
N ALA A 458 18.25 15.51 12.16
CA ALA A 458 19.57 14.98 12.51
C ALA A 458 19.97 15.22 13.98
N LEU A 459 19.34 16.19 14.67
CA LEU A 459 19.58 16.46 16.10
C LEU A 459 18.85 15.48 17.03
N SER A 460 18.06 14.55 16.50
CA SER A 460 17.41 13.52 17.30
C SER A 460 18.42 12.50 17.83
N LEU A 461 18.25 12.07 19.09
CA LEU A 461 19.10 11.06 19.73
C LEU A 461 19.07 9.70 19.02
N GLN A 462 18.02 9.43 18.24
CA GLN A 462 17.89 8.22 17.43
C GLN A 462 18.90 8.17 16.28
N CYS A 463 19.35 9.32 15.76
CA CYS A 463 20.36 9.40 14.70
C CYS A 463 21.80 9.12 15.19
N LEU A 464 22.04 9.15 16.51
CA LEU A 464 23.38 8.94 17.08
C LEU A 464 23.94 7.55 16.75
N ALA A 465 23.09 6.52 16.78
CA ALA A 465 23.48 5.16 16.42
C ALA A 465 23.91 5.07 14.94
N SER A 466 23.19 5.75 14.05
CA SER A 466 23.53 5.81 12.63
C SER A 466 24.85 6.54 12.37
N PHE A 467 25.16 7.62 13.11
CA PHE A 467 26.45 8.30 13.00
C PHE A 467 27.62 7.41 13.41
N LEU A 468 27.51 6.71 14.54
CA LEU A 468 28.56 5.79 15.01
C LEU A 468 28.74 4.62 14.06
N PHE A 469 27.65 4.06 13.54
CA PHE A 469 27.71 2.98 12.55
C PHE A 469 28.40 3.43 11.26
N LEU A 470 27.98 4.56 10.67
CA LEU A 470 28.57 5.10 9.44
C LEU A 470 30.04 5.49 9.63
N TYR A 471 30.41 6.03 10.80
CA TYR A 471 31.80 6.32 11.13
C TYR A 471 32.67 5.06 11.02
N CYS A 472 32.28 3.97 11.71
CA CYS A 472 33.02 2.71 11.66
C CYS A 472 33.01 2.09 10.25
N ALA A 473 31.87 2.14 9.56
CA ALA A 473 31.71 1.55 8.23
C ALA A 473 32.55 2.26 7.16
N CYS A 474 32.66 3.59 7.21
CA CYS A 474 33.40 4.37 6.21
C CYS A 474 34.90 4.51 6.56
N MET A 475 35.25 4.58 7.84
CA MET A 475 36.65 4.81 8.25
C MET A 475 37.55 3.61 7.94
N SER A 476 37.09 2.39 8.21
CA SER A 476 37.91 1.19 8.04
C SER A 476 38.36 0.97 6.59
N PRO A 477 37.46 0.98 5.57
CA PRO A 477 37.87 0.82 4.18
C PRO A 477 38.81 1.92 3.70
N VAL A 478 38.58 3.18 4.11
CA VAL A 478 39.43 4.31 3.69
C VAL A 478 40.85 4.19 4.23
N ILE A 479 41.01 3.76 5.48
CA ILE A 479 42.34 3.52 6.06
C ILE A 479 43.02 2.33 5.39
N THR A 480 42.31 1.21 5.21
CA THR A 480 42.86 0.00 4.60
C THR A 480 43.29 0.24 3.16
N PHE A 481 42.43 0.83 2.33
CA PHE A 481 42.77 1.12 0.94
C PHE A 481 43.79 2.26 0.82
N GLY A 482 43.75 3.26 1.69
CA GLY A 482 44.75 4.33 1.73
C GLY A 482 46.14 3.83 2.13
N GLY A 483 46.23 2.83 3.01
CA GLY A 483 47.49 2.17 3.36
C GLY A 483 48.08 1.39 2.18
N LEU A 484 47.26 0.57 1.52
CA LEU A 484 47.66 -0.17 0.30
C LEU A 484 48.07 0.78 -0.84
N LEU A 485 47.42 1.94 -0.95
CA LEU A 485 47.77 2.96 -1.94
C LEU A 485 49.10 3.65 -1.58
N GLY A 486 49.39 3.84 -0.30
CA GLY A 486 50.68 4.33 0.19
C GLY A 486 51.83 3.42 -0.22
N GLU A 487 51.66 2.11 -0.07
CA GLU A 487 52.64 1.12 -0.54
C GLU A 487 52.79 1.14 -2.07
N ALA A 488 51.67 1.20 -2.79
CA ALA A 488 51.67 1.17 -4.25
C ALA A 488 52.25 2.45 -4.90
N THR A 489 52.14 3.60 -4.23
CA THR A 489 52.54 4.92 -4.77
C THR A 489 53.82 5.48 -4.16
N GLU A 490 54.61 4.64 -3.47
CA GLU A 490 55.85 5.04 -2.78
C GLU A 490 55.63 6.21 -1.80
N GLY A 491 54.50 6.19 -1.08
CA GLY A 491 54.13 7.19 -0.08
C GLY A 491 53.62 8.52 -0.64
N ARG A 492 53.43 8.66 -1.96
CA ARG A 492 52.89 9.91 -2.54
C ARG A 492 51.42 10.15 -2.19
N ILE A 493 50.64 9.08 -2.00
CA ILE A 493 49.27 9.13 -1.50
C ILE A 493 49.09 7.98 -0.53
N SER A 494 48.91 8.30 0.75
CA SER A 494 48.82 7.33 1.83
C SER A 494 47.46 7.43 2.54
N ALA A 495 47.34 6.79 3.70
CA ALA A 495 46.09 6.76 4.47
C ALA A 495 45.58 8.14 4.89
N ILE A 496 46.47 9.09 5.22
CA ILE A 496 46.10 10.42 5.70
C ILE A 496 45.50 11.26 4.57
N GLU A 497 46.13 11.28 3.41
CA GLU A 497 45.64 12.02 2.23
C GLU A 497 44.31 11.43 1.73
N SER A 498 44.17 10.10 1.81
CA SER A 498 42.94 9.40 1.45
C SER A 498 41.80 9.71 2.41
N LEU A 499 42.07 9.78 3.72
CA LEU A 499 41.10 10.17 4.74
C LEU A 499 40.66 11.62 4.56
N PHE A 500 41.61 12.52 4.33
CA PHE A 500 41.33 13.93 4.06
C PHE A 500 40.48 14.09 2.80
N GLY A 501 40.85 13.44 1.70
CA GLY A 501 40.07 13.43 0.46
C GLY A 501 38.63 12.92 0.67
N ALA A 502 38.48 11.77 1.33
CA ALA A 502 37.18 11.15 1.60
C ALA A 502 36.27 12.07 2.44
N SER A 503 36.82 12.72 3.48
CA SER A 503 36.07 13.66 4.33
C SER A 503 35.58 14.89 3.58
N MET A 504 36.43 15.51 2.75
CA MET A 504 36.05 16.65 1.91
C MET A 504 34.93 16.26 0.94
N THR A 505 35.07 15.13 0.26
CA THR A 505 34.04 14.63 -0.67
C THR A 505 32.76 14.25 0.06
N GLY A 506 32.85 13.67 1.25
CA GLY A 506 31.70 13.33 2.10
C GLY A 506 30.87 14.55 2.44
N ILE A 507 31.52 15.62 2.93
CA ILE A 507 30.84 16.88 3.25
C ILE A 507 30.16 17.47 2.01
N ALA A 508 30.87 17.53 0.87
CA ALA A 508 30.31 18.06 -0.37
C ALA A 508 29.08 17.25 -0.84
N TYR A 509 29.16 15.92 -0.82
CA TYR A 509 28.04 15.06 -1.21
C TYR A 509 26.88 15.11 -0.23
N SER A 510 27.10 15.20 1.07
CA SER A 510 26.01 15.33 2.04
C SER A 510 25.23 16.65 1.86
N LEU A 511 25.93 17.74 1.52
CA LEU A 511 25.28 19.03 1.27
C LEU A 511 24.53 19.05 -0.07
N PHE A 512 25.16 18.57 -1.15
CA PHE A 512 24.64 18.74 -2.51
C PHE A 512 24.00 17.49 -3.13
N GLY A 513 24.10 16.33 -2.48
CA GLY A 513 23.59 15.06 -3.01
C GLY A 513 22.06 14.99 -3.00
N GLY A 514 21.46 14.57 -4.10
CA GLY A 514 20.00 14.45 -4.24
C GLY A 514 19.40 13.12 -3.75
N GLN A 515 20.24 12.12 -3.46
CA GLN A 515 19.80 10.76 -3.14
C GLN A 515 19.83 10.48 -1.63
N PRO A 516 18.73 9.93 -1.04
CA PRO A 516 18.74 9.48 0.34
C PRO A 516 19.72 8.30 0.49
N LEU A 517 20.54 8.32 1.54
CA LEU A 517 21.53 7.29 1.88
C LEU A 517 22.71 7.15 0.89
N THR A 518 23.36 8.27 0.54
CA THR A 518 24.62 8.23 -0.23
C THR A 518 25.80 7.90 0.69
N ILE A 519 26.36 6.69 0.58
CA ILE A 519 27.59 6.27 1.30
C ILE A 519 28.76 6.30 0.32
N LEU A 520 29.77 7.12 0.62
CA LEU A 520 30.99 7.21 -0.18
C LEU A 520 32.06 6.31 0.40
N GLY A 521 32.66 5.48 -0.45
CA GLY A 521 33.74 4.59 -0.08
C GLY A 521 34.71 4.38 -1.23
N SER A 522 35.99 4.18 -0.90
CA SER A 522 36.98 3.73 -1.87
C SER A 522 36.68 2.28 -2.25
N THR A 523 36.74 1.95 -3.54
CA THR A 523 36.48 0.61 -4.06
C THR A 523 37.77 -0.01 -4.63
N GLY A 524 37.83 -1.35 -4.64
CA GLY A 524 38.97 -2.10 -5.20
C GLY A 524 39.35 -1.68 -6.63
N PRO A 525 38.39 -1.50 -7.57
CA PRO A 525 38.70 -1.05 -8.93
C PRO A 525 39.40 0.31 -9.00
N VAL A 526 39.02 1.26 -8.12
CA VAL A 526 39.68 2.58 -8.06
C VAL A 526 41.14 2.42 -7.60
N LEU A 527 41.41 1.53 -6.63
CA LEU A 527 42.76 1.22 -6.20
C LEU A 527 43.59 0.60 -7.32
N VAL A 528 43.03 -0.36 -8.05
CA VAL A 528 43.71 -1.03 -9.19
C VAL A 528 44.05 0.00 -10.27
N PHE A 529 43.10 0.87 -10.61
CA PHE A 529 43.33 1.95 -11.56
C PHE A 529 44.48 2.87 -11.12
N GLU A 530 44.50 3.30 -9.86
CA GLU A 530 45.55 4.17 -9.34
C GLU A 530 46.94 3.51 -9.33
N LYS A 531 47.01 2.21 -9.01
CA LYS A 531 48.25 1.43 -9.07
C LYS A 531 48.80 1.33 -10.50
N ILE A 532 47.93 1.06 -11.48
CA ILE A 532 48.30 1.02 -12.90
C ILE A 532 48.75 2.40 -13.37
N LEU A 533 48.03 3.45 -13.00
CA LEU A 533 48.37 4.84 -13.34
C LEU A 533 49.73 5.23 -12.80
N PHE A 534 50.03 4.89 -11.55
CA PHE A 534 51.34 5.15 -10.95
C PHE A 534 52.47 4.39 -11.68
N LYS A 535 52.26 3.10 -11.97
CA LYS A 535 53.23 2.28 -12.73
C LYS A 535 53.48 2.87 -14.12
N PHE A 536 52.43 3.26 -14.83
CA PHE A 536 52.52 3.93 -16.12
C PHE A 536 53.32 5.24 -16.01
N CYS A 537 53.04 6.09 -15.02
CA CYS A 537 53.81 7.31 -14.82
C CYS A 537 55.30 7.04 -14.59
N LYS A 538 55.63 5.97 -13.86
CA LYS A 538 57.02 5.59 -13.58
C LYS A 538 57.74 5.08 -14.83
N GLU A 539 57.08 4.26 -15.65
CA GLU A 539 57.65 3.73 -16.90
C GLU A 539 57.92 4.81 -17.94
N TYR A 540 57.07 5.83 -18.02
CA TYR A 540 57.19 6.91 -19.00
C TYR A 540 57.84 8.20 -18.44
N GLY A 541 58.29 8.19 -17.18
CA GLY A 541 58.93 9.34 -16.54
C GLY A 541 58.00 10.55 -16.32
N LEU A 542 56.68 10.32 -16.19
CA LEU A 542 55.68 11.36 -16.01
C LEU A 542 55.43 11.67 -14.53
N SER A 543 55.01 12.90 -14.23
CA SER A 543 54.57 13.30 -12.89
C SER A 543 53.19 12.70 -12.57
N TYR A 544 53.17 11.72 -11.67
CA TYR A 544 51.94 11.05 -11.22
C TYR A 544 50.86 12.03 -10.71
N LEU A 545 51.22 12.95 -9.81
CA LEU A 545 50.27 13.90 -9.23
C LEU A 545 49.66 14.83 -10.29
N SER A 546 50.48 15.29 -11.24
CA SER A 546 50.04 16.17 -12.32
C SER A 546 49.14 15.45 -13.32
N LEU A 547 49.45 14.21 -13.68
CA LEU A 547 48.62 13.39 -14.56
C LEU A 547 47.29 13.03 -13.90
N ARG A 548 47.32 12.65 -12.61
CA ARG A 548 46.12 12.36 -11.82
C ARG A 548 45.20 13.58 -11.74
N ALA A 549 45.74 14.77 -11.48
CA ALA A 549 44.96 16.01 -11.47
C ALA A 549 44.33 16.28 -12.86
N SER A 550 45.08 16.04 -13.93
CA SER A 550 44.58 16.21 -15.31
C SER A 550 43.43 15.24 -15.62
N ILE A 551 43.54 13.97 -15.23
CA ILE A 551 42.46 12.99 -15.36
C ILE A 551 41.24 13.44 -14.58
N GLY A 552 41.41 13.88 -13.32
CA GLY A 552 40.32 14.40 -12.50
C GLY A 552 39.59 15.60 -13.11
N LEU A 553 40.34 16.56 -13.69
CA LEU A 553 39.75 17.71 -14.39
C LEU A 553 38.95 17.28 -15.63
N TRP A 554 39.48 16.36 -16.43
CA TRP A 554 38.75 15.83 -17.59
C TRP A 554 37.49 15.08 -17.20
N THR A 555 37.56 14.24 -16.16
CA THR A 555 36.39 13.55 -15.62
C THR A 555 35.33 14.53 -15.14
N ALA A 556 35.72 15.61 -14.44
CA ALA A 556 34.79 16.65 -14.00
C ALA A 556 34.09 17.35 -15.19
N ILE A 557 34.83 17.67 -16.25
CA ILE A 557 34.26 18.26 -17.48
C ILE A 557 33.24 17.30 -18.12
N LEU A 558 33.59 16.01 -18.24
CA LEU A 558 32.69 15.00 -18.81
C LEU A 558 31.42 14.84 -17.97
N CYS A 559 31.54 14.82 -16.63
CA CYS A 559 30.39 14.78 -15.73
C CYS A 559 29.48 16.01 -15.90
N ILE A 560 30.05 17.21 -16.03
CA ILE A 560 29.27 18.43 -16.27
C ILE A 560 28.52 18.35 -17.60
N ILE A 561 29.13 17.79 -18.66
CA ILE A 561 28.47 17.59 -19.95
C ILE A 561 27.30 16.61 -19.83
N LEU A 562 27.46 15.51 -19.08
CA LEU A 562 26.39 14.54 -18.83
C LEU A 562 25.22 15.16 -18.07
N VAL A 563 25.50 15.97 -17.05
CA VAL A 563 24.48 16.73 -16.30
C VAL A 563 23.81 17.77 -17.20
N ALA A 564 24.58 18.50 -18.02
CA ALA A 564 24.05 19.52 -18.91
C ALA A 564 23.13 18.93 -19.99
N THR A 565 23.37 17.68 -20.42
CA THR A 565 22.61 17.00 -21.47
C THR A 565 21.47 16.10 -20.97
N ASP A 566 21.21 16.11 -19.65
CA ASP A 566 20.25 15.23 -18.98
C ASP A 566 20.48 13.74 -19.31
N ALA A 567 21.75 13.31 -19.38
CA ALA A 567 22.12 11.93 -19.73
C ALA A 567 21.68 10.91 -18.66
N SER A 568 21.35 11.36 -17.45
CA SER A 568 20.73 10.54 -16.39
C SER A 568 19.44 9.86 -16.85
N SER A 569 18.71 10.46 -17.82
CA SER A 569 17.54 9.84 -18.43
C SER A 569 17.84 8.51 -19.12
N LEU A 570 19.09 8.24 -19.53
CA LEU A 570 19.46 6.97 -20.16
C LEU A 570 19.46 5.78 -19.20
N VAL A 571 19.47 6.04 -17.88
CA VAL A 571 19.42 4.99 -16.86
C VAL A 571 18.11 4.20 -16.96
N CYS A 572 17.02 4.78 -17.48
CA CYS A 572 15.76 4.05 -17.67
C CYS A 572 15.84 2.93 -18.72
N TYR A 573 16.86 2.94 -19.58
CA TYR A 573 17.11 1.85 -20.54
C TYR A 573 17.95 0.72 -19.95
N ILE A 574 18.49 0.88 -18.74
CA ILE A 574 19.23 -0.18 -18.06
C ILE A 574 18.21 -1.18 -17.52
N THR A 575 18.26 -2.40 -18.04
CA THR A 575 17.37 -3.48 -17.58
C THR A 575 17.86 -4.05 -16.25
N ARG A 576 16.92 -4.59 -15.46
CA ARG A 576 17.22 -5.32 -14.22
C ARG A 576 18.23 -6.45 -14.43
N PHE A 577 18.17 -7.14 -15.57
CA PHE A 577 19.15 -8.16 -15.93
C PHE A 577 20.58 -7.58 -16.01
N THR A 578 20.76 -6.40 -16.62
CA THR A 578 22.06 -5.74 -16.70
C THR A 578 22.58 -5.33 -15.32
N GLU A 579 21.69 -4.84 -14.45
CA GLU A 579 22.03 -4.50 -13.07
C GLU A 579 22.49 -5.73 -12.27
N GLU A 580 21.70 -6.81 -12.31
CA GLU A 580 22.01 -8.06 -11.60
C GLU A 580 23.27 -8.74 -12.13
N ALA A 581 23.51 -8.71 -13.44
CA ALA A 581 24.73 -9.21 -14.07
C ALA A 581 25.97 -8.40 -13.63
N PHE A 582 25.86 -7.06 -13.59
CA PHE A 582 26.96 -6.19 -13.15
C PHE A 582 27.25 -6.36 -11.65
N ALA A 583 26.21 -6.43 -10.82
CA ALA A 583 26.35 -6.69 -9.40
C ALA A 583 27.00 -8.06 -9.13
N SER A 584 26.60 -9.09 -9.88
CA SER A 584 27.21 -10.42 -9.81
C SER A 584 28.69 -10.40 -10.19
N LEU A 585 29.06 -9.67 -11.24
CA LEU A 585 30.45 -9.50 -11.67
C LEU A 585 31.30 -8.84 -10.57
N ILE A 586 30.83 -7.73 -9.99
CA ILE A 586 31.54 -7.04 -8.90
C ILE A 586 31.68 -7.95 -7.67
N CYS A 587 30.63 -8.72 -7.34
CA CYS A 587 30.66 -9.69 -6.26
C CYS A 587 31.74 -10.77 -6.48
N ILE A 588 31.79 -11.36 -7.68
CA ILE A 588 32.80 -12.37 -8.04
C ILE A 588 34.22 -11.77 -7.98
N ILE A 589 34.42 -10.55 -8.48
CA ILE A 589 35.72 -9.86 -8.41
C ILE A 589 36.16 -9.67 -6.95
N PHE A 590 35.27 -9.25 -6.05
CA PHE A 590 35.63 -9.10 -4.64
C PHE A 590 35.93 -10.43 -3.95
N ILE A 591 35.18 -11.50 -4.26
CA ILE A 591 35.47 -12.84 -3.74
C ILE A 591 36.86 -13.29 -4.20
N TYR A 592 37.17 -13.12 -5.49
CA TYR A 592 38.46 -13.47 -6.05
C TYR A 592 39.60 -12.70 -5.38
N GLU A 593 39.49 -11.37 -5.29
CA GLU A 593 40.53 -10.52 -4.69
C GLU A 593 40.75 -10.83 -3.20
N ALA A 594 39.67 -11.16 -2.47
CA ALA A 594 39.77 -11.59 -1.07
C ALA A 594 40.50 -12.93 -0.93
N LEU A 595 40.18 -13.91 -1.79
CA LEU A 595 40.85 -15.22 -1.80
C LEU A 595 42.31 -15.10 -2.21
N GLU A 596 42.64 -14.33 -3.24
CA GLU A 596 44.02 -14.09 -3.69
C GLU A 596 44.87 -13.50 -2.56
N LYS A 597 44.35 -12.48 -1.87
CA LYS A 597 45.02 -11.90 -0.69
C LYS A 597 45.18 -12.91 0.45
N LEU A 598 44.18 -13.76 0.68
CA LEU A 598 44.25 -14.81 1.70
C LEU A 598 45.32 -15.86 1.37
N PHE A 599 45.42 -16.28 0.10
CA PHE A 599 46.45 -17.21 -0.36
C PHE A 599 47.85 -16.61 -0.23
N HIS A 600 48.04 -15.36 -0.68
CA HIS A 600 49.33 -14.68 -0.53
C HIS A 600 49.71 -14.53 0.96
N LEU A 601 48.74 -14.28 1.83
CA LEU A 601 48.97 -14.25 3.27
C LEU A 601 49.33 -15.64 3.81
N SER A 602 48.67 -16.70 3.34
CA SER A 602 48.98 -18.09 3.73
C SER A 602 50.37 -18.55 3.26
N GLU A 603 50.87 -18.04 2.13
CA GLU A 603 52.25 -18.31 1.68
C GLU A 603 53.29 -17.50 2.46
N THR A 604 52.97 -16.24 2.78
CA THR A 604 53.85 -15.35 3.54
C THR A 604 53.90 -15.76 5.03
N TYR A 605 52.77 -16.23 5.56
CA TYR A 605 52.58 -16.70 6.93
C TYR A 605 52.04 -18.14 6.92
N PRO A 606 52.89 -19.16 6.69
CA PRO A 606 52.44 -20.55 6.67
C PRO A 606 51.71 -20.94 7.95
N ILE A 607 50.48 -21.42 7.79
CA ILE A 607 49.62 -21.88 8.88
C ILE A 607 50.26 -23.14 9.48
N ASN A 608 50.66 -23.07 10.74
CA ASN A 608 51.28 -24.17 11.45
C ASN A 608 50.23 -25.23 11.84
N MET A 609 49.83 -26.07 10.89
CA MET A 609 48.78 -27.10 11.06
C MET A 609 49.14 -28.20 12.08
N HIS A 610 50.38 -28.25 12.57
CA HIS A 610 50.87 -29.32 13.46
C HIS A 610 51.24 -28.85 14.87
N ASN A 611 50.89 -27.62 15.26
CA ASN A 611 51.11 -27.11 16.62
C ASN A 611 52.58 -27.27 17.10
N ASP A 612 53.54 -27.19 16.19
CA ASP A 612 54.96 -27.27 16.54
C ASP A 612 55.37 -26.00 17.31
N LEU A 613 55.68 -26.17 18.60
CA LEU A 613 55.98 -25.06 19.52
C LEU A 613 57.22 -24.24 19.08
N ASP A 614 58.13 -24.84 18.31
CA ASP A 614 59.38 -24.22 17.88
C ASP A 614 59.22 -23.22 16.71
N LEU A 615 58.03 -23.15 16.10
CA LEU A 615 57.70 -22.22 15.02
C LEU A 615 56.97 -20.95 15.51
N LEU A 616 56.58 -20.90 16.79
CA LEU A 616 55.95 -19.73 17.42
C LEU A 616 56.89 -18.51 17.48
N THR A 617 58.20 -18.73 17.54
CA THR A 617 59.21 -17.67 17.71
C THR A 617 59.73 -17.05 16.40
N LYS A 618 59.24 -17.47 15.23
CA LYS A 618 59.62 -16.85 13.94
C LYS A 618 58.79 -15.62 13.58
N TYR A 619 57.74 -15.30 14.33
CA TYR A 619 56.95 -14.09 14.20
C TYR A 619 57.16 -13.19 15.43
N SER A 620 58.33 -12.53 15.49
CA SER A 620 58.60 -11.39 16.38
C SER A 620 59.05 -10.21 15.54
#